data_AF-A0A8H7QQM1-F1
#
_entry.id   AF-A0A8H7QQM1-F1
#
_cell.length_a   1.000
_cell.length_b   1.000
_cell.length_c   1.000
_cell.angle_alpha   90.00
_cell.angle_beta   90.00
_cell.angle_gamma   90.00
#
_symmetry.space_group_name_H-M   'P 1'
#
loop_
_entity.id
_entity.type
_entity.pdbx_description
1 polymer ?
#
loop_
_entity_poly.entity_id
_entity_poly.type
_entity_poly.pdbx_seq_one_letter_code
_entity_poly.pdbx_strand_id
1 'polypeptide(L)'
;MSTYRVFSPKFLSKLNTTKLVEGDIKAQLVHNAEKGKSFWRPAQVSKRVQNDLRKACLQQGVEPTSIGLAAPTPAKPLRYKPNKLEKHERMRAERQANIKRNLEKMPQTIQAWKEDKLKELAKQKSSMPF
;
A
#
# COMPACT_ATOMS: atom_id res chain seq x y z
N MET A 1 -21.26 19.25 -3.75
CA MET A 1 -20.73 20.44 -3.02
C MET A 1 -20.50 20.04 -1.58
N SER A 2 -19.26 20.07 -1.07
CA SER A 2 -19.03 19.76 0.34
C SER A 2 -19.56 20.91 1.20
N THR A 3 -20.51 20.63 2.08
CA THR A 3 -20.98 21.61 3.07
C THR A 3 -19.82 21.98 3.98
N TYR A 4 -19.34 23.22 3.88
CA TYR A 4 -18.33 23.73 4.80
C TYR A 4 -18.92 23.72 6.21
N ARG A 5 -18.19 23.14 7.16
CA ARG A 5 -18.57 23.18 8.58
C ARG A 5 -18.54 24.64 9.03
N VAL A 6 -19.70 25.19 9.38
CA VAL A 6 -19.81 26.55 9.93
C VAL A 6 -19.42 26.51 11.41
N PHE A 7 -18.40 27.28 11.79
CA PHE A 7 -17.99 27.38 13.19
C PHE A 7 -18.79 28.48 13.90
N SER A 8 -19.03 28.28 15.20
CA SER A 8 -19.78 29.25 16.01
C SER A 8 -18.97 30.53 16.23
N PRO A 9 -19.62 31.69 16.42
CA PRO A 9 -18.91 32.95 16.69
C PRO A 9 -17.98 32.87 17.91
N LYS A 10 -18.39 32.14 18.96
CA LYS A 10 -17.58 31.89 20.17
C LYS A 10 -16.32 31.08 19.87
N PHE A 11 -16.34 30.21 18.86
CA PHE A 11 -15.14 29.50 18.43
C PHE A 11 -14.23 30.42 17.61
N LEU A 12 -14.81 31.21 16.71
CA LEU A 12 -14.07 32.13 15.84
C LEU A 12 -13.36 33.23 16.65
N SER A 13 -13.97 33.74 17.72
CA SER A 13 -13.34 34.74 18.59
C SER A 13 -12.06 34.24 19.28
N LYS A 14 -11.93 32.93 19.48
CA LYS A 14 -10.71 32.33 20.06
C LYS A 14 -9.52 32.42 19.12
N LEU A 15 -9.72 32.49 17.80
CA LEU A 15 -8.63 32.58 16.84
C LEU A 15 -7.75 33.81 17.09
N ASN A 16 -8.35 34.91 17.53
CA ASN A 16 -7.65 36.16 17.80
C ASN A 16 -6.77 36.10 19.05
N THR A 17 -7.09 35.22 20.00
CA THR A 17 -6.36 35.08 21.27
C THR A 17 -5.39 33.90 21.26
N THR A 18 -5.65 32.87 20.45
CA THR A 18 -4.81 31.68 20.37
C THR A 18 -3.51 31.96 19.63
N LYS A 19 -2.38 31.85 20.34
CA LYS A 19 -1.04 31.78 19.76
C LYS A 19 -0.44 30.43 20.13
N LEU A 20 -0.35 29.53 19.16
CA LEU A 20 0.19 28.19 19.38
C LEU A 20 1.71 28.20 19.29
N VAL A 21 2.37 27.47 20.19
CA VAL A 21 3.82 27.26 20.19
C VAL A 21 4.14 25.96 19.44
N GLU A 22 5.38 25.79 18.99
CA GLU A 22 5.78 24.59 18.24
C GLU A 22 5.46 23.27 18.94
N GLY A 23 5.59 23.21 20.27
CA GLY A 23 5.26 22.02 21.08
C GLY A 23 3.77 21.70 21.15
N ASP A 24 2.90 22.65 20.80
CA ASP A 24 1.46 22.41 20.69
C ASP A 24 1.11 21.70 19.38
N ILE A 25 1.94 21.86 18.35
CA ILE A 25 1.63 21.45 16.98
C ILE A 25 2.40 20.20 16.59
N LYS A 26 3.68 20.14 16.94
CA LYS A 26 4.62 19.06 16.59
C LYS A 26 5.03 18.29 17.83
N ALA A 27 5.31 17.00 17.64
CA ALA A 27 5.94 16.21 18.69
C ALA A 27 7.37 16.72 18.90
N GLN A 28 7.80 16.78 20.16
CA GLN A 28 9.13 17.23 20.56
C GLN A 28 9.88 16.09 21.26
N LEU A 29 11.16 15.94 20.95
CA LEU A 29 12.02 15.02 21.67
C LEU A 29 12.42 15.67 23.00
N VAL A 30 12.07 15.03 24.12
CA VAL A 30 12.46 15.47 25.46
C VAL A 30 13.51 14.51 25.99
N HIS A 31 14.67 15.06 26.35
CA HIS A 31 15.72 14.31 27.00
C HIS A 31 15.60 14.43 28.52
N ASN A 32 15.54 13.30 29.22
CA ASN A 32 15.60 13.26 30.67
C ASN A 32 17.04 12.91 31.08
N ALA A 33 17.77 13.94 31.56
CA ALA A 33 19.17 13.82 31.98
C ALA A 33 19.35 12.88 33.18
N GLU A 34 18.40 12.83 34.10
CA GLU A 34 18.48 12.00 35.32
C GLU A 34 18.39 10.50 35.01
N LYS A 35 17.58 10.14 34.01
CA LYS A 35 17.36 8.74 33.61
C LYS A 35 18.19 8.32 32.40
N GLY A 36 18.95 9.25 31.79
CA GLY A 36 19.71 9.03 30.56
C GLY A 36 18.84 8.58 29.37
N LYS A 37 17.54 8.88 29.37
CA LYS A 37 16.57 8.42 28.35
C LYS A 37 15.91 9.60 27.67
N SER A 38 15.68 9.45 26.37
CA SER A 38 14.92 10.42 25.57
C SER A 38 13.58 9.80 25.14
N PHE A 39 12.52 10.59 25.12
CA PHE A 39 11.21 10.17 24.62
C PHE A 39 10.55 11.28 23.81
N TRP A 40 9.67 10.88 22.90
CA TRP A 40 8.86 11.82 22.12
C TRP A 40 7.64 12.24 22.90
N ARG A 41 7.55 13.52 23.23
CA ARG A 41 6.33 14.13 23.77
C ARG A 41 5.37 14.41 22.60
N PRO A 42 4.11 13.95 22.66
CA PRO A 42 3.14 14.26 21.62
C PRO A 42 2.79 15.75 21.63
N ALA A 43 2.30 16.22 20.48
CA ALA A 43 1.74 17.57 20.35
C ALA A 43 0.57 17.76 21.33
N GLN A 44 0.50 18.92 22.00
CA GLN A 44 -0.58 19.20 22.96
C GLN A 44 -1.94 19.32 22.27
N VAL A 45 -1.97 19.85 21.05
CA VAL A 45 -3.21 20.02 20.27
C VAL A 45 -3.31 18.89 19.26
N SER A 46 -4.40 18.13 19.34
CA SER A 46 -4.65 17.02 18.42
C SER A 46 -4.77 17.49 16.96
N LYS A 47 -4.41 16.62 16.01
CA LYS A 47 -4.53 16.91 14.57
C LYS A 47 -5.95 17.30 14.15
N ARG A 48 -6.97 16.76 14.83
CA ARG A 48 -8.37 17.13 14.59
C ARG A 48 -8.64 18.58 14.94
N VAL A 49 -8.21 19.01 16.13
CA VAL A 49 -8.38 20.39 16.58
C VAL A 49 -7.56 21.35 15.72
N GLN A 50 -6.33 20.98 15.35
CA GLN A 50 -5.54 21.76 14.40
C GLN A 50 -6.28 21.94 13.05
N ASN A 51 -6.93 20.89 12.53
CA ASN A 51 -7.72 20.99 11.30
C ASN A 51 -8.98 21.84 11.45
N ASP A 52 -9.66 21.76 12.59
CA ASP A 52 -10.81 22.63 12.88
C ASP A 52 -10.38 24.10 12.95
N LEU A 53 -9.24 24.41 13.57
CA LEU A 53 -8.65 25.75 13.58
C LEU A 53 -8.28 26.21 12.17
N ARG A 54 -7.65 25.36 11.33
CA ARG A 54 -7.37 25.70 9.93
C ARG A 54 -8.62 26.07 9.15
N LYS A 55 -9.71 25.29 9.30
CA LYS A 55 -10.97 25.58 8.62
C LYS A 55 -11.60 26.88 9.12
N ALA A 56 -11.48 27.18 10.41
CA ALA A 56 -11.97 28.41 10.99
C ALA A 56 -11.15 29.65 10.53
N CYS A 57 -9.83 29.50 10.40
CA CYS A 57 -8.95 30.50 9.76
C CYS A 57 -9.40 30.80 8.33
N LEU A 58 -9.65 29.75 7.52
CA LEU A 58 -10.19 29.90 6.17
C LEU A 58 -11.56 30.62 6.14
N GLN A 59 -12.43 30.35 7.12
CA GLN A 59 -13.74 31.01 7.22
C GLN A 59 -13.62 32.51 7.53
N GLN A 60 -12.62 32.93 8.32
CA GLN A 60 -12.39 34.33 8.71
C GLN A 60 -11.42 35.06 7.78
N GLY A 61 -10.88 34.41 6.75
CA GLY A 61 -9.86 35.00 5.87
C GLY A 61 -8.54 35.28 6.58
N VAL A 62 -8.26 34.58 7.69
CA VAL A 62 -7.02 34.72 8.47
C VAL A 62 -6.04 33.64 8.05
N GLU A 63 -4.79 34.01 7.83
CA GLU A 63 -3.73 33.04 7.49
C GLU A 63 -3.45 32.10 8.67
N PRO A 64 -3.48 30.76 8.51
CA PRO A 64 -3.21 29.81 9.59
C PRO A 64 -1.85 29.99 10.28
N THR A 65 -0.86 30.50 9.55
CA THR A 65 0.48 30.79 10.07
C THR A 65 0.47 31.87 11.15
N SER A 66 -0.49 32.81 11.11
CA SER A 66 -0.61 33.90 12.10
C SER A 66 -0.90 33.40 13.52
N ILE A 67 -1.63 32.28 13.64
CA ILE A 67 -1.94 31.63 14.92
C ILE A 67 -0.90 30.57 15.32
N GLY A 68 0.18 30.44 14.55
CA GLY A 68 1.27 29.49 14.77
C GLY A 68 1.12 28.15 14.06
N LEU A 69 0.01 27.88 13.35
CA LEU A 69 -0.17 26.60 12.64
C LEU A 69 0.79 26.49 11.45
N ALA A 70 1.29 25.26 11.22
CA ALA A 70 2.08 24.97 10.04
C ALA A 70 1.27 25.21 8.75
N ALA A 71 1.94 25.81 7.76
CA ALA A 71 1.40 26.01 6.42
C ALA A 71 0.89 24.67 5.81
N PRO A 72 -0.17 24.72 4.98
CA PRO A 72 -0.68 23.53 4.32
C PRO A 72 0.42 22.89 3.46
N THR A 73 0.68 21.61 3.68
CA THR A 73 1.65 20.87 2.86
C THR A 73 1.13 20.76 1.43
N PRO A 74 1.99 20.91 0.40
CA PRO A 74 1.57 20.72 -0.98
C PRO A 74 1.05 19.30 -1.21
N ALA A 75 0.07 19.17 -2.11
CA ALA A 75 -0.48 17.88 -2.48
C ALA A 75 0.62 16.99 -3.05
N LYS A 76 0.76 15.77 -2.51
CA LYS A 76 1.71 14.80 -3.04
C LYS A 76 1.25 14.37 -4.43
N PRO A 77 2.18 14.22 -5.41
CA PRO A 77 1.81 13.72 -6.73
C PRO A 77 1.20 12.33 -6.62
N LEU A 78 0.21 12.05 -7.48
CA LEU A 78 -0.42 10.74 -7.55
C LEU A 78 0.63 9.71 -7.99
N ARG A 79 1.05 8.83 -7.08
CA ARG A 79 1.96 7.74 -7.42
C ARG A 79 1.15 6.63 -8.10
N TYR A 80 1.33 6.46 -9.41
CA TYR A 80 0.81 5.29 -10.09
C TYR A 80 1.68 4.09 -9.72
N LYS A 81 1.12 3.17 -8.93
CA LYS A 81 1.76 1.87 -8.70
C LYS A 81 1.36 0.94 -9.85
N PRO A 82 2.31 0.22 -10.47
CA PRO A 82 1.95 -0.77 -11.47
C PRO A 82 1.06 -1.84 -10.83
N ASN A 83 0.08 -2.34 -11.59
CA ASN A 83 -0.81 -3.37 -11.13
C ASN A 83 -0.02 -4.66 -10.86
N LYS A 84 -0.32 -5.33 -9.73
CA LYS A 84 0.26 -6.64 -9.35
C LYS A 84 -0.15 -7.77 -10.32
N LEU A 85 -1.13 -7.50 -11.19
CA LEU A 85 -1.77 -8.44 -12.11
C LEU A 85 -2.47 -9.59 -11.36
N GLU A 86 -3.26 -10.38 -12.06
CA GLU A 86 -3.86 -11.59 -11.48
C GLU A 86 -2.90 -12.77 -11.47
N LYS A 87 -3.19 -13.80 -10.65
CA LYS A 87 -2.33 -15.00 -10.57
C LYS A 87 -2.16 -15.65 -11.96
N HIS A 88 -3.23 -15.73 -12.74
CA HIS A 88 -3.21 -16.38 -14.04
C HIS A 88 -2.35 -15.62 -15.07
N GLU A 89 -2.27 -14.30 -14.95
CA GLU A 89 -1.42 -13.45 -15.79
C GLU A 89 0.06 -13.59 -15.39
N ARG A 90 0.35 -13.56 -14.08
CA ARG A 90 1.71 -13.78 -13.57
C ARG A 90 2.28 -15.15 -13.97
N MET A 91 1.45 -16.18 -13.91
CA MET A 91 1.86 -17.57 -14.23
C MET A 91 1.76 -17.90 -15.73
N ARG A 92 1.36 -16.95 -16.60
CA ARG A 92 1.14 -17.22 -18.04
C ARG A 92 2.44 -17.66 -18.73
N ALA A 93 3.54 -16.96 -18.48
CA ALA A 93 4.83 -17.25 -19.09
C ALA A 93 5.34 -18.65 -18.73
N GLU A 94 5.26 -19.03 -17.46
CA GLU A 94 5.66 -20.36 -17.00
C GLU A 94 4.80 -21.47 -17.63
N ARG A 95 3.47 -21.27 -17.67
CA ARG A 95 2.56 -22.23 -18.32
C ARG A 95 2.89 -22.40 -19.81
N GLN A 96 3.15 -21.31 -20.52
CA GLN A 96 3.54 -21.36 -21.95
C GLN A 96 4.87 -22.11 -22.14
N ALA A 97 5.86 -21.88 -21.28
CA ALA A 97 7.14 -22.58 -21.33
C ALA A 97 6.99 -24.09 -21.10
N ASN A 98 6.16 -24.49 -20.11
CA ASN A 98 5.89 -25.90 -19.82
C ASN A 98 5.15 -26.60 -20.98
N ILE A 99 4.17 -25.93 -21.58
CA ILE A 99 3.47 -26.45 -22.76
C ILE A 99 4.46 -26.66 -23.91
N LYS A 100 5.31 -25.67 -24.20
CA LYS A 100 6.31 -25.77 -25.26
C LYS A 100 7.26 -26.95 -25.03
N ARG A 101 7.78 -27.11 -23.81
CA ARG A 101 8.66 -28.22 -23.45
C ARG A 101 7.99 -29.59 -23.60
N ASN A 102 6.71 -29.68 -23.27
CA ASN A 102 5.96 -30.92 -23.42
C ASN A 102 5.71 -31.26 -24.89
N LEU A 103 5.44 -30.26 -25.73
CA LEU A 103 5.31 -30.43 -27.17
C LEU A 103 6.63 -30.90 -27.82
N GLU A 104 7.77 -30.38 -27.36
CA GLU A 104 9.09 -30.82 -27.83
C GLU A 104 9.38 -32.29 -27.47
N LYS A 105 8.94 -32.75 -26.28
CA LYS A 105 9.14 -34.14 -25.83
C LYS A 105 8.10 -35.13 -26.38
N MET A 106 7.00 -34.62 -26.94
CA MET A 106 5.89 -35.42 -27.41
C MET A 106 6.28 -36.53 -28.39
N PRO A 107 7.14 -36.32 -29.41
CA PRO A 107 7.52 -37.38 -30.35
C PRO A 107 8.19 -38.58 -29.67
N GLN A 108 9.09 -38.32 -28.71
CA GLN A 108 9.78 -39.35 -27.94
C GLN A 108 8.81 -40.14 -27.07
N THR A 109 7.87 -39.45 -26.41
CA THR A 109 6.83 -40.12 -25.61
C THR A 109 5.91 -40.99 -26.46
N ILE A 110 5.58 -40.56 -27.68
CA ILE A 110 4.79 -41.36 -28.63
C ILE A 110 5.56 -42.60 -29.08
N GLN A 111 6.86 -42.47 -29.37
CA GLN A 111 7.71 -43.61 -29.76
C GLN A 111 7.80 -44.63 -28.63
N ALA A 112 8.11 -44.20 -27.40
CA ALA A 112 8.15 -45.05 -26.22
C ALA A 112 6.81 -45.78 -26.00
N TRP A 113 5.68 -45.06 -26.11
CA TRP A 113 4.35 -45.66 -25.98
C TRP A 113 4.08 -46.73 -27.04
N LYS A 114 4.48 -46.50 -28.30
CA LYS A 114 4.35 -47.49 -29.38
C LYS A 114 5.20 -48.73 -29.11
N GLU A 115 6.45 -48.55 -28.70
CA GLU A 115 7.36 -49.66 -28.38
C GLU A 115 6.84 -50.50 -27.22
N ASP A 116 6.31 -49.87 -26.17
CA ASP A 116 5.77 -50.58 -25.02
C ASP A 116 4.51 -51.38 -25.41
N LYS A 117 3.65 -50.83 -26.27
CA LYS A 117 2.50 -51.58 -26.82
C LYS A 117 2.93 -52.79 -27.63
N LEU A 118 3.98 -52.68 -28.44
CA LEU A 118 4.53 -53.81 -29.19
C LEU A 118 5.12 -54.88 -28.26
N LYS A 119 5.84 -54.48 -27.20
CA LYS A 119 6.36 -55.41 -26.18
C LYS A 119 5.23 -56.12 -25.43
N GLU A 120 4.15 -55.43 -25.09
CA GLU A 120 2.96 -56.03 -24.47
C GLU A 120 2.32 -57.09 -25.40
N LEU A 121 2.15 -56.77 -26.67
CA LEU A 121 1.61 -57.73 -27.66
C LEU A 121 2.52 -58.95 -27.87
N ALA A 122 3.84 -58.75 -27.87
CA ALA A 122 4.80 -59.85 -28.00
C ALA A 122 4.75 -60.81 -26.79
N LYS A 123 4.52 -60.29 -25.57
CA LYS A 123 4.31 -61.12 -24.37
C LYS A 123 3.03 -61.95 -24.43
N GLN A 124 1.99 -61.44 -25.10
CA GLN A 124 0.70 -62.13 -25.25
C GLN A 124 0.72 -63.23 -26.31
N LYS A 125 1.56 -63.12 -27.34
CA LYS A 125 1.79 -64.19 -28.32
C LYS A 125 2.68 -65.27 -27.68
N SER A 126 2.11 -66.16 -26.88
CA SER A 126 2.82 -67.36 -26.42
C SER A 126 3.12 -68.24 -27.63
N SER A 127 4.40 -68.51 -27.88
CA SER A 127 4.81 -69.53 -28.85
C SER A 127 4.54 -70.90 -28.22
N MET A 128 3.32 -71.42 -28.38
CA MET A 128 3.16 -72.86 -28.31
C MET A 128 3.71 -73.42 -29.63
N PRO A 129 4.77 -74.24 -29.61
CA PRO A 129 5.19 -74.94 -30.81
C PRO A 129 4.11 -75.98 -31.11
N PHE A 130 3.48 -75.87 -32.28
CA PHE A 130 2.90 -77.03 -32.93
C PHE A 130 4.03 -77.84 -33.54
#